data_AF-A0A3C1V9F9-F1
#
_entry.id   AF-A0A3C1V9F9-F1
#
_cell.length_a   1.000
_cell.length_b   1.000
_cell.length_c   1.000
_cell.angle_alpha   90.00
_cell.angle_beta   90.00
_cell.angle_gamma   90.00
#
_symmetry.space_group_name_H-M   'P 1'
#
loop_
_entity.id
_entity.type
_entity.pdbx_description
1 polymer ?
#
loop_
_entity_poly.entity_id
_entity_poly.type
_entity_poly.pdbx_seq_one_letter_code
_entity_poly.pdbx_strand_id
1 'polypeptide(L)'
;MNPLLKKEICLLLPSWIAALSLVALLPWFWKDPDASFAWTPFLVFFGMIMLAVDSFGRECSLGTFQLLLSQPIERQQIWRAKITVLLLAAALIFAAYFASCELRLHLALTDSNSVWHVNPKIIRDDFRNAMFGGGVVMLVALAGGLWTTLLLRQVSVAFWTTFLAPAGLLILIILFLPSKLSDHVVIPLLYSAAGLYIIWGFWLAHRLFYRAQDAAWTGGIVSFAKWRYFEAGSDSSISTRHRKPFAALVKKEFQLQSISLICATALLALHIAVILMRKVHGNFGPHSLAGTVSEFYWALWLVMPLIIGCTVVAEEQRLGVMEGQFCLPASRRLQFALKFFLTIVSGLLLGGFMPLLLEGIAAIIGAPNPDFRFLNRPDGFGYVSPITVVSYALGLSLAGIFASTLAKNFLQAMGIAVATIIGCCLFTFFAGNLHSFLGVSWNPRLTMGIAVLTTLVMISWLAYGNFKYFQDRGRMWRRNIWGLTGVILFIFISSAAVYNRAWEVFEPAEPAHGPAIFSQAT
;
A
#
# COMPACT_ATOMS: atom_id res chain seq x y z
N MET A 1 35.68 2.20 -0.27
CA MET A 1 34.43 1.43 -0.05
C MET A 1 34.41 0.25 -1.01
N ASN A 2 34.14 -0.97 -0.53
CA ASN A 2 34.09 -2.16 -1.40
C ASN A 2 33.04 -1.94 -2.51
N PRO A 3 33.36 -2.12 -3.80
CA PRO A 3 32.44 -1.87 -4.92
C PRO A 3 31.16 -2.71 -4.84
N LEU A 4 31.23 -3.92 -4.27
CA LEU A 4 30.06 -4.77 -4.02
C LEU A 4 29.09 -4.11 -3.04
N LEU A 5 29.59 -3.61 -1.91
CA LEU A 5 28.76 -2.90 -0.93
C LEU A 5 28.15 -1.63 -1.52
N LYS A 6 28.92 -0.86 -2.30
CA LYS A 6 28.41 0.33 -2.99
C LYS A 6 27.25 -0.02 -3.92
N LYS A 7 27.40 -1.08 -4.72
CA LYS A 7 26.35 -1.58 -5.61
C LYS A 7 25.09 -1.95 -4.82
N GLU A 8 25.21 -2.77 -3.77
CA GLU A 8 24.05 -3.21 -2.99
C GLU A 8 23.34 -2.05 -2.27
N ILE A 9 24.09 -1.07 -1.74
CA ILE A 9 23.52 0.15 -1.15
C ILE A 9 22.74 0.94 -2.20
N CYS A 10 23.33 1.20 -3.37
CA CYS A 10 22.65 1.93 -4.44
C CYS A 10 21.41 1.20 -4.97
N LEU A 11 21.43 -0.13 -4.97
CA LEU A 11 20.28 -0.94 -5.37
C LEU A 11 19.15 -0.90 -4.33
N LEU A 12 19.44 -1.00 -3.03
CA LEU A 12 18.42 -0.98 -1.98
C LEU A 12 17.93 0.44 -1.61
N LEU A 13 18.67 1.48 -1.97
CA LEU A 13 18.38 2.87 -1.55
C LEU A 13 16.93 3.33 -1.86
N PRO A 14 16.37 3.13 -3.07
CA PRO A 14 15.02 3.62 -3.37
C PRO A 14 13.93 2.93 -2.54
N SER A 15 14.01 1.61 -2.36
CA SER A 15 13.07 0.87 -1.50
C SER A 15 13.26 1.23 -0.04
N TRP A 16 14.51 1.47 0.39
CA TRP A 16 14.82 1.88 1.75
C TRP A 16 14.24 3.26 2.09
N ILE A 17 14.35 4.25 1.19
CA ILE A 17 13.74 5.57 1.37
C ILE A 17 12.21 5.45 1.46
N ALA A 18 11.59 4.63 0.59
CA ALA A 18 10.14 4.41 0.62
C ALA A 18 9.69 3.72 1.92
N ALA A 19 10.38 2.68 2.37
CA ALA A 19 10.09 2.00 3.62
C ALA A 19 10.34 2.89 4.84
N LEU A 20 11.44 3.64 4.87
CA LEU A 20 11.78 4.58 5.93
C LEU A 20 10.70 5.67 6.07
N SER A 21 10.31 6.29 4.95
CA SER A 21 9.26 7.32 4.97
C SER A 21 7.92 6.76 5.43
N LEU A 22 7.54 5.55 4.98
CA LEU A 22 6.33 4.87 5.41
C LEU A 22 6.32 4.61 6.93
N VAL A 23 7.43 4.15 7.49
CA VAL A 23 7.48 3.75 8.90
C VAL A 23 7.72 4.96 9.83
N ALA A 24 8.56 5.91 9.43
CA ALA A 24 8.92 7.05 10.28
C ALA A 24 7.88 8.18 10.27
N LEU A 25 7.23 8.46 9.13
CA LEU A 25 6.29 9.59 9.06
C LEU A 25 4.89 9.22 9.53
N LEU A 26 4.49 7.95 9.43
CA LEU A 26 3.10 7.58 9.66
C LEU A 26 2.61 7.70 11.10
N PRO A 27 3.43 7.43 12.15
CA PRO A 27 3.02 7.70 13.53
C PRO A 27 2.56 9.14 13.75
N TRP A 28 2.97 10.10 12.92
CA TRP A 28 2.62 11.51 13.05
C TRP A 28 1.26 11.89 12.45
N PHE A 29 0.55 10.97 11.78
CA PHE A 29 -0.74 11.30 11.15
C PHE A 29 -1.95 10.90 11.99
N TRP A 30 -1.77 10.08 13.03
CA TRP A 30 -2.88 9.46 13.74
C TRP A 30 -3.20 10.16 15.07
N LYS A 31 -4.39 10.76 15.19
CA LYS A 31 -4.80 11.54 16.38
C LYS A 31 -4.95 10.68 17.62
N ASP A 32 -5.55 9.51 17.44
CA ASP A 32 -5.75 8.55 18.52
C ASP A 32 -4.46 7.75 18.81
N PRO A 33 -3.93 7.81 20.04
CA PRO A 33 -2.70 7.13 20.41
C PRO A 33 -2.82 5.60 20.31
N ASP A 34 -3.93 5.03 20.78
CA ASP A 34 -4.15 3.59 20.85
C ASP A 34 -4.18 2.93 19.46
N ALA A 35 -4.90 3.56 18.52
CA ALA A 35 -4.96 3.09 17.15
C ALA A 35 -3.60 3.18 16.45
N SER A 36 -2.82 4.23 16.72
CA SER A 36 -1.52 4.40 16.06
C SER A 36 -0.55 3.25 16.36
N PHE A 37 -0.46 2.80 17.62
CA PHE A 37 0.40 1.68 18.00
C PHE A 37 -0.13 0.34 17.47
N ALA A 38 -1.45 0.17 17.36
CA ALA A 38 -2.05 -1.02 16.78
C ALA A 38 -1.77 -1.17 15.27
N TRP A 39 -1.82 -0.07 14.50
CA TRP A 39 -1.58 -0.09 13.05
C TRP A 39 -0.09 -0.20 12.69
N THR A 40 0.81 0.23 13.57
CA THR A 40 2.22 0.38 13.17
C THR A 40 2.94 -0.93 12.81
N PRO A 41 2.79 -2.04 13.55
CA PRO A 41 3.39 -3.32 13.17
C PRO A 41 3.01 -3.78 11.76
N PHE A 42 1.77 -3.53 11.32
CA PHE A 42 1.32 -3.85 9.96
C PHE A 42 2.08 -3.05 8.89
N LEU A 43 2.39 -1.78 9.18
CA LEU A 43 3.09 -0.90 8.25
C LEU A 43 4.58 -1.19 8.22
N VAL A 44 5.17 -1.51 9.37
CA VAL A 44 6.51 -2.07 9.48
C VAL A 44 6.57 -3.35 8.64
N PHE A 45 5.60 -4.26 8.76
CA PHE A 45 5.54 -5.46 7.94
C PHE A 45 5.61 -5.13 6.44
N PHE A 46 4.73 -4.25 5.96
CA PHE A 46 4.65 -3.88 4.56
C PHE A 46 5.95 -3.24 4.04
N GLY A 47 6.51 -2.27 4.78
CA GLY A 47 7.77 -1.62 4.42
C GLY A 47 8.95 -2.59 4.40
N MET A 48 8.99 -3.53 5.35
CA MET A 48 10.04 -4.55 5.42
C MET A 48 9.91 -5.60 4.32
N ILE A 49 8.68 -5.96 3.90
CA ILE A 49 8.47 -6.82 2.71
C ILE A 49 9.05 -6.14 1.48
N MET A 50 8.77 -4.84 1.27
CA MET A 50 9.32 -4.11 0.12
C MET A 50 10.85 -4.17 0.09
N LEU A 51 11.50 -3.94 1.24
CA LEU A 51 12.95 -4.00 1.35
C LEU A 51 13.51 -5.42 1.13
N ALA A 52 12.90 -6.43 1.75
CA ALA A 52 13.31 -7.82 1.65
C ALA A 52 13.18 -8.34 0.23
N VAL A 53 12.05 -8.04 -0.42
CA VAL A 53 11.76 -8.46 -1.79
C VAL A 53 12.69 -7.75 -2.79
N ASP A 54 13.04 -6.48 -2.60
CA ASP A 54 13.92 -5.76 -3.53
C ASP A 54 15.36 -6.30 -3.51
N SER A 55 15.84 -6.86 -2.38
CA SER A 55 17.22 -7.35 -2.21
C SER A 55 17.72 -8.31 -3.31
N PHE A 56 16.86 -9.25 -3.72
CA PHE A 56 17.09 -10.15 -4.87
C PHE A 56 16.09 -9.91 -6.00
N GLY A 57 14.90 -9.37 -5.69
CA GLY A 57 13.84 -9.14 -6.65
C GLY A 57 14.21 -8.12 -7.72
N ARG A 58 15.04 -7.12 -7.40
CA ARG A 58 15.49 -6.14 -8.39
C ARG A 58 16.35 -6.77 -9.49
N GLU A 59 17.25 -7.66 -9.11
CA GLU A 59 18.12 -8.40 -10.05
C GLU A 59 17.31 -9.42 -10.85
N CYS A 60 16.33 -10.09 -10.24
CA CYS A 60 15.39 -10.96 -10.95
C CYS A 60 14.50 -10.18 -11.93
N SER A 61 14.04 -8.97 -11.55
CA SER A 61 13.20 -8.13 -12.38
C SER A 61 13.94 -7.52 -13.57
N LEU A 62 15.24 -7.25 -13.42
CA LEU A 62 16.07 -6.66 -14.45
C LEU A 62 16.80 -7.70 -15.31
N GLY A 63 16.65 -9.00 -15.01
CA GLY A 63 17.34 -10.07 -15.72
C GLY A 63 18.85 -10.12 -15.46
N THR A 64 19.33 -9.48 -14.39
CA THR A 64 20.76 -9.42 -14.03
C THR A 64 21.16 -10.47 -12.99
N PHE A 65 20.23 -11.31 -12.53
CA PHE A 65 20.52 -12.37 -11.56
C PHE A 65 21.53 -13.40 -12.11
N GLN A 66 21.41 -13.79 -13.38
CA GLN A 66 22.41 -14.65 -14.02
C GLN A 66 23.81 -13.99 -14.05
N LEU A 67 23.88 -12.69 -14.34
CA LEU A 67 25.14 -11.94 -14.33
C LEU A 67 25.76 -11.85 -12.93
N LEU A 68 24.94 -11.82 -11.87
CA LEU A 68 25.42 -11.92 -10.48
C LEU A 68 26.04 -13.30 -10.21
N LEU A 69 25.38 -14.37 -10.67
CA LEU A 69 25.83 -15.74 -10.44
C LEU A 69 27.07 -16.13 -11.25
N SER A 70 27.34 -15.45 -12.37
CA SER A 70 28.51 -15.70 -13.22
C SER A 70 29.76 -14.90 -12.82
N GLN A 71 29.69 -14.06 -11.76
CA GLN A 71 30.84 -13.28 -11.32
C GLN A 71 31.94 -14.21 -10.81
N PRO A 72 33.24 -13.88 -11.03
CA PRO A 72 34.38 -14.65 -10.51
C PRO A 72 34.59 -14.34 -9.02
N ILE A 73 33.53 -14.46 -8.23
CA ILE A 73 33.49 -14.13 -6.80
C ILE A 73 32.77 -15.27 -6.10
N GLU A 74 33.27 -15.66 -4.93
CA GLU A 74 32.63 -16.69 -4.12
C GLU A 74 31.19 -16.30 -3.76
N ARG A 75 30.25 -17.24 -3.95
CA ARG A 75 28.84 -17.04 -3.58
C ARG A 75 28.67 -16.63 -2.12
N GLN A 76 29.56 -17.09 -1.24
CA GLN A 76 29.55 -16.70 0.17
C GLN A 76 29.79 -15.21 0.40
N GLN A 77 30.66 -14.59 -0.39
CA GLN A 77 30.95 -13.16 -0.27
C GLN A 77 29.75 -12.33 -0.76
N ILE A 78 29.11 -12.75 -1.85
CA ILE A 78 27.89 -12.12 -2.39
C ILE A 78 26.76 -12.21 -1.37
N TRP A 79 26.52 -13.42 -0.81
CA TRP A 79 25.50 -13.63 0.22
C TRP A 79 25.75 -12.75 1.44
N ARG A 80 26.98 -12.75 1.97
CA ARG A 80 27.36 -11.92 3.12
C ARG A 80 27.11 -10.43 2.86
N ALA A 81 27.56 -9.90 1.72
CA ALA A 81 27.36 -8.49 1.38
C ALA A 81 25.88 -8.11 1.26
N LYS A 82 25.06 -8.95 0.64
CA LYS A 82 23.61 -8.69 0.52
C LYS A 82 22.90 -8.72 1.87
N ILE A 83 23.18 -9.74 2.68
CA ILE A 83 22.55 -9.87 4.00
C ILE A 83 23.03 -8.77 4.95
N THR A 84 24.30 -8.37 4.94
CA THR A 84 24.78 -7.28 5.81
C THR A 84 24.14 -5.94 5.45
N VAL A 85 24.04 -5.60 4.15
CA VAL A 85 23.37 -4.36 3.72
C VAL A 85 21.87 -4.41 4.05
N LEU A 86 21.21 -5.54 3.81
CA LEU A 86 19.78 -5.70 4.12
C LEU A 86 19.49 -5.56 5.62
N LEU A 87 20.27 -6.24 6.48
CA LEU A 87 20.09 -6.17 7.94
C LEU A 87 20.43 -4.79 8.48
N LEU A 88 21.48 -4.13 7.99
CA LEU A 88 21.81 -2.76 8.38
C LEU A 88 20.70 -1.78 7.97
N ALA A 89 20.21 -1.90 6.74
CA ALA A 89 19.11 -1.08 6.23
C ALA A 89 17.82 -1.28 7.05
N ALA A 90 17.50 -2.52 7.40
CA ALA A 90 16.39 -2.88 8.28
C ALA A 90 16.54 -2.29 9.68
N ALA A 91 17.71 -2.46 10.29
CA ALA A 91 18.01 -1.94 11.63
C ALA A 91 17.90 -0.40 11.66
N LEU A 92 18.34 0.30 10.62
CA LEU A 92 18.19 1.75 10.51
C LEU A 92 16.73 2.18 10.40
N ILE A 93 15.90 1.46 9.65
CA ILE A 93 14.44 1.73 9.58
C ILE A 93 13.80 1.51 10.95
N PHE A 94 14.15 0.42 11.63
CA PHE A 94 13.62 0.10 12.95
C PHE A 94 14.09 1.10 14.03
N ALA A 95 15.33 1.57 13.95
CA ALA A 95 15.83 2.63 14.83
C ALA A 95 15.11 3.96 14.60
N ALA A 96 14.87 4.33 13.34
CA ALA A 96 14.10 5.53 12.99
C ALA A 96 12.63 5.42 13.44
N TYR A 97 12.05 4.22 13.31
CA TYR A 97 10.72 3.90 13.83
C TYR A 97 10.64 4.12 15.33
N PHE A 98 11.57 3.52 16.08
CA PHE A 98 11.67 3.65 17.53
C PHE A 98 11.81 5.12 17.94
N ALA A 99 12.78 5.83 17.35
CA ALA A 99 13.01 7.25 17.61
C ALA A 99 11.78 8.12 17.30
N SER A 100 11.06 7.82 16.21
CA SER A 100 9.85 8.54 15.84
C SER A 100 8.72 8.34 16.86
N CYS A 101 8.53 7.11 17.34
CA CYS A 101 7.49 6.82 18.32
C CYS A 101 7.82 7.41 19.69
N GLU A 102 9.07 7.29 20.13
CA GLU A 102 9.58 7.93 21.35
C GLU A 102 9.44 9.45 21.30
N LEU A 103 9.81 10.08 20.18
CA LEU A 103 9.68 11.52 20.02
C LEU A 103 8.21 11.95 20.10
N ARG A 104 7.32 11.25 19.40
CA ARG A 104 5.87 11.52 19.48
C ARG A 104 5.35 11.37 20.90
N LEU A 105 5.75 10.30 21.60
CA LEU A 105 5.34 10.05 22.98
C LEU A 105 5.85 11.14 23.93
N HIS A 106 7.10 11.58 23.77
CA HIS A 106 7.68 12.66 24.56
C HIS A 106 6.91 13.97 24.35
N LEU A 107 6.59 14.34 23.10
CA LEU A 107 5.77 15.51 22.79
C LEU A 107 4.36 15.40 23.40
N ALA A 108 3.73 14.24 23.27
CA ALA A 108 2.40 13.96 23.81
C ALA A 108 2.33 14.12 25.34
N LEU A 109 3.39 13.73 26.06
CA LEU A 109 3.46 13.81 27.52
C LEU A 109 3.90 15.18 28.04
N THR A 110 4.72 15.92 27.28
CA THR A 110 5.31 17.19 27.74
C THR A 110 4.35 18.37 27.56
N ASP A 111 3.56 18.38 26.49
CA ASP A 111 2.69 19.50 26.16
C ASP A 111 1.21 19.15 26.35
N SER A 112 0.59 19.79 27.34
CA SER A 112 -0.82 19.67 27.67
C SER A 112 -1.75 20.32 26.65
N ASN A 113 -1.22 20.98 25.62
CA ASN A 113 -1.95 21.45 24.43
C ASN A 113 -1.55 20.69 23.14
N SER A 114 -0.75 19.62 23.23
CA SER A 114 -0.37 18.84 22.05
C SER A 114 -1.59 18.18 21.39
N VAL A 115 -1.56 18.10 20.06
CA VAL A 115 -2.61 17.41 19.26
C VAL A 115 -2.77 15.92 19.64
N TRP A 116 -1.82 15.37 20.41
CA TRP A 116 -1.68 13.96 20.74
C TRP A 116 -1.86 13.69 22.25
N HIS A 117 -2.88 14.24 22.91
CA HIS A 117 -3.13 13.99 24.34
C HIS A 117 -3.31 12.50 24.67
N VAL A 118 -2.69 12.01 25.75
CA VAL A 118 -2.80 10.58 26.12
C VAL A 118 -2.78 10.30 27.62
N ASN A 119 -3.41 9.19 28.01
CA ASN A 119 -3.34 8.59 29.34
C ASN A 119 -2.03 7.78 29.54
N PRO A 120 -1.15 8.15 30.48
CA PRO A 120 0.23 7.64 30.57
C PRO A 120 0.36 6.15 30.95
N LYS A 121 -0.64 5.54 31.61
CA LYS A 121 -0.52 4.14 32.07
C LYS A 121 -0.77 3.10 30.97
N ILE A 122 -1.71 3.38 30.07
CA ILE A 122 -2.09 2.45 28.98
C ILE A 122 -0.97 2.39 27.91
N ILE A 123 -0.32 3.54 27.66
CA ILE A 123 0.70 3.65 26.62
C ILE A 123 1.93 2.77 26.88
N ARG A 124 2.36 2.60 28.14
CA ARG A 124 3.64 1.92 28.41
C ARG A 124 3.62 0.48 27.94
N ASP A 125 2.51 -0.22 28.13
CA ASP A 125 2.37 -1.61 27.72
C ASP A 125 2.11 -1.72 26.21
N ASP A 126 1.31 -0.82 25.62
CA ASP A 126 1.04 -0.79 24.17
C ASP A 126 2.27 -0.43 23.34
N PHE A 127 3.05 0.55 23.78
CA PHE A 127 4.32 0.92 23.16
C PHE A 127 5.29 -0.26 23.19
N ARG A 128 5.45 -0.91 24.35
CA ARG A 128 6.31 -2.09 24.48
C ARG A 128 5.86 -3.21 23.53
N ASN A 129 4.55 -3.50 23.49
CA ASN A 129 4.00 -4.52 22.61
C ASN A 129 4.19 -4.16 21.13
N ALA A 130 4.03 -2.90 20.74
CA ALA A 130 4.27 -2.42 19.39
C ALA A 130 5.76 -2.54 18.99
N MET A 131 6.70 -2.25 19.90
CA MET A 131 8.13 -2.42 19.64
C MET A 131 8.52 -3.89 19.48
N PHE A 132 8.11 -4.76 20.41
CA PHE A 132 8.39 -6.19 20.31
C PHE A 132 7.70 -6.82 19.09
N GLY A 133 6.42 -6.54 18.88
CA GLY A 133 5.66 -6.98 17.73
C GLY A 133 6.27 -6.50 16.42
N GLY A 134 6.61 -5.22 16.32
CA GLY A 134 7.28 -4.62 15.16
C GLY A 134 8.63 -5.28 14.85
N GLY A 135 9.45 -5.58 15.87
CA GLY A 135 10.74 -6.26 15.70
C GLY A 135 10.58 -7.69 15.18
N VAL A 136 9.62 -8.44 15.71
CA VAL A 136 9.33 -9.81 15.24
C VAL A 136 8.79 -9.80 13.83
N VAL A 137 7.81 -8.94 13.56
CA VAL A 137 7.19 -8.79 12.24
C VAL A 137 8.20 -8.33 11.19
N MET A 138 9.16 -7.46 11.56
CA MET A 138 10.31 -7.09 10.73
C MET A 138 11.12 -8.33 10.32
N LEU A 139 11.51 -9.17 11.28
CA LEU A 139 12.29 -10.39 11.00
C LEU A 139 11.51 -11.41 10.15
N VAL A 140 10.21 -11.56 10.42
CA VAL A 140 9.30 -12.41 9.63
C VAL A 140 9.24 -11.92 8.17
N ALA A 141 9.10 -10.61 7.95
CA ALA A 141 9.09 -10.01 6.63
C ALA A 141 10.44 -10.20 5.90
N LEU A 142 11.56 -10.00 6.58
CA LEU A 142 12.90 -10.19 6.01
C LEU A 142 13.14 -11.64 5.60
N ALA A 143 12.90 -12.60 6.50
CA ALA A 143 13.06 -14.02 6.21
C ALA A 143 12.11 -14.44 5.08
N GLY A 144 10.83 -14.04 5.16
CA GLY A 144 9.81 -14.30 4.16
C GLY A 144 10.15 -13.78 2.77
N GLY A 145 10.57 -12.52 2.68
CA GLY A 145 10.92 -11.88 1.41
C GLY A 145 12.14 -12.51 0.75
N LEU A 146 13.13 -12.95 1.54
CA LEU A 146 14.32 -13.62 1.03
C LEU A 146 14.00 -14.96 0.38
N TRP A 147 13.32 -15.89 1.09
CA TRP A 147 13.10 -17.22 0.53
C TRP A 147 12.09 -17.21 -0.60
N THR A 148 11.04 -16.39 -0.52
CA THR A 148 10.00 -16.31 -1.56
C THR A 148 10.55 -15.74 -2.87
N THR A 149 11.38 -14.69 -2.81
CA THR A 149 12.01 -14.13 -4.02
C THR A 149 12.97 -15.10 -4.68
N LEU A 150 13.79 -15.79 -3.89
CA LEU A 150 14.72 -16.78 -4.39
C LEU A 150 14.02 -18.03 -4.94
N LEU A 151 12.88 -18.42 -4.36
CA LEU A 151 12.10 -19.57 -4.83
C LEU A 151 11.36 -19.25 -6.13
N LEU A 152 10.65 -18.12 -6.16
CA LEU A 152 9.69 -17.82 -7.23
C LEU A 152 10.30 -17.07 -8.40
N ARG A 153 11.43 -16.38 -8.21
CA ARG A 153 12.10 -15.50 -9.21
C ARG A 153 11.19 -14.44 -9.83
N GLN A 154 9.99 -14.26 -9.29
CA GLN A 154 8.99 -13.32 -9.74
C GLN A 154 8.55 -12.44 -8.57
N VAL A 155 8.82 -11.15 -8.72
CA VAL A 155 8.69 -10.16 -7.65
C VAL A 155 7.25 -9.99 -7.16
N SER A 156 6.28 -9.90 -8.08
CA SER A 156 4.87 -9.76 -7.71
C SER A 156 4.34 -10.96 -6.92
N VAL A 157 4.68 -12.19 -7.35
CA VAL A 157 4.28 -13.41 -6.63
C VAL A 157 5.00 -13.49 -5.29
N ALA A 158 6.30 -13.21 -5.24
CA ALA A 158 7.08 -13.22 -4.01
C ALA A 158 6.56 -12.25 -2.96
N PHE A 159 6.15 -11.04 -3.37
CA PHE A 159 5.52 -10.07 -2.51
C PHE A 159 4.25 -10.64 -1.85
N TRP A 160 3.34 -11.19 -2.66
CA TRP A 160 2.11 -11.81 -2.16
C TRP A 160 2.35 -13.01 -1.26
N THR A 161 3.28 -13.89 -1.61
CA THR A 161 3.58 -15.06 -0.78
C THR A 161 4.22 -14.67 0.54
N THR A 162 5.05 -13.63 0.56
CA THR A 162 5.64 -13.10 1.81
C THR A 162 4.57 -12.54 2.73
N PHE A 163 3.53 -11.94 2.16
CA PHE A 163 2.41 -11.40 2.90
C PHE A 163 1.45 -12.50 3.40
N LEU A 164 1.03 -13.40 2.50
CA LEU A 164 0.00 -14.41 2.77
C LEU A 164 0.49 -15.60 3.60
N ALA A 165 1.74 -16.03 3.44
CA ALA A 165 2.26 -17.20 4.16
C ALA A 165 2.28 -17.01 5.70
N PRO A 166 2.87 -15.94 6.26
CA PRO A 166 2.84 -15.73 7.70
C PRO A 166 1.43 -15.40 8.21
N ALA A 167 0.61 -14.66 7.45
CA ALA A 167 -0.78 -14.38 7.82
C ALA A 167 -1.60 -15.68 7.91
N GLY A 168 -1.45 -16.57 6.93
CA GLY A 168 -2.12 -17.87 6.92
C GLY A 168 -1.64 -18.79 8.04
N LEU A 169 -0.34 -18.82 8.31
CA LEU A 169 0.23 -19.57 9.44
C LEU A 169 -0.31 -19.05 10.77
N LEU A 170 -0.37 -17.73 10.95
CA LEU A 170 -0.90 -17.10 12.15
C LEU A 170 -2.38 -17.46 12.37
N ILE A 171 -3.21 -17.33 11.34
CA ILE A 171 -4.64 -17.69 11.42
C ILE A 171 -4.81 -19.18 11.72
N LEU A 172 -4.02 -20.03 11.09
CA LEU A 172 -4.07 -21.47 11.31
C LEU A 172 -3.72 -21.82 12.76
N ILE A 173 -2.67 -21.23 13.32
CA ILE A 173 -2.31 -21.45 14.73
C ILE A 173 -3.46 -21.02 15.64
N ILE A 174 -4.02 -19.83 15.45
CA ILE A 174 -5.10 -19.32 16.32
C ILE A 174 -6.36 -20.19 16.18
N LEU A 175 -6.71 -20.62 14.97
CA LEU A 175 -7.89 -21.44 14.71
C LEU A 175 -7.83 -22.81 15.39
N PHE A 176 -6.65 -23.42 15.45
CA PHE A 176 -6.46 -24.74 16.08
C PHE A 176 -6.14 -24.67 17.57
N LEU A 177 -5.96 -23.49 18.14
CA LEU A 177 -5.64 -23.34 19.56
C LEU A 177 -6.92 -23.42 20.42
N PRO A 178 -6.89 -24.10 21.59
CA PRO A 178 -8.05 -24.15 22.47
C PRO A 178 -8.43 -22.75 22.99
N SER A 179 -9.72 -22.37 22.88
CA SER A 179 -10.25 -21.06 23.29
C SER A 179 -10.08 -20.73 24.78
N LYS A 180 -9.79 -21.72 25.62
CA LYS A 180 -9.60 -21.57 27.08
C LYS A 180 -8.16 -21.27 27.49
N LEU A 181 -7.21 -21.22 26.56
CA LEU A 181 -5.83 -20.88 26.89
C LEU A 181 -5.72 -19.39 27.25
N SER A 182 -5.05 -19.09 28.36
CA SER A 182 -4.74 -17.71 28.73
C SER A 182 -3.80 -17.07 27.70
N ASP A 183 -3.98 -15.78 27.40
CA ASP A 183 -3.10 -15.00 26.52
C ASP A 183 -1.62 -15.08 26.95
N HIS A 184 -1.34 -15.31 28.24
CA HIS A 184 0.01 -15.56 28.76
C HIS A 184 0.71 -16.79 28.17
N VAL A 185 -0.05 -17.75 27.62
CA VAL A 185 0.47 -18.94 26.94
C VAL A 185 0.41 -18.76 25.42
N VAL A 186 -0.66 -18.15 24.92
CA VAL A 186 -0.87 -17.92 23.47
C VAL A 186 0.21 -17.01 22.88
N ILE A 187 0.53 -15.91 23.56
CA ILE A 187 1.49 -14.91 23.07
C ILE A 187 2.91 -15.51 22.92
N PRO A 188 3.50 -16.17 23.95
CA PRO A 188 4.79 -16.83 23.80
C PRO A 188 4.81 -17.94 22.74
N LEU A 189 3.72 -18.69 22.58
CA LEU A 189 3.60 -19.73 21.56
C LEU A 189 3.67 -19.12 20.14
N LEU A 190 2.94 -18.03 19.90
CA LEU A 190 2.97 -17.33 18.62
C LEU A 190 4.35 -16.74 18.31
N TYR A 191 5.02 -16.15 19.31
CA TYR A 191 6.39 -15.67 19.14
C TYR A 191 7.38 -16.80 18.87
N SER A 192 7.18 -17.96 19.49
CA SER A 192 7.99 -19.16 19.25
C SER A 192 7.79 -19.70 17.84
N ALA A 193 6.55 -19.76 17.35
CA ALA A 193 6.22 -20.12 15.98
C ALA A 193 6.81 -19.13 14.95
N ALA A 194 6.75 -17.83 15.24
CA ALA A 194 7.41 -16.80 14.44
C ALA A 194 8.94 -17.00 14.42
N GLY A 195 9.55 -17.33 15.56
CA GLY A 195 10.97 -17.67 15.66
C GLY A 195 11.35 -18.87 14.77
N LEU A 196 10.56 -19.94 14.80
CA LEU A 196 10.76 -21.10 13.92
C LEU A 196 10.62 -20.73 12.44
N TYR A 197 9.63 -19.91 12.08
CA TYR A 197 9.46 -19.42 10.72
C TYR A 197 10.67 -18.58 10.25
N ILE A 198 11.22 -17.73 11.10
CA ILE A 198 12.41 -16.91 10.79
C ILE A 198 13.62 -17.81 10.53
N ILE A 199 13.89 -18.77 11.43
CA ILE A 199 15.02 -19.70 11.30
C ILE A 199 14.90 -20.52 10.02
N TRP A 200 13.71 -21.11 9.79
CA TRP A 200 13.46 -21.94 8.61
C TRP A 200 13.51 -21.13 7.32
N GLY A 201 12.88 -19.95 7.29
CA GLY A 201 12.86 -19.06 6.14
C GLY A 201 14.26 -18.59 5.77
N PHE A 202 15.07 -18.21 6.74
CA PHE A 202 16.46 -17.81 6.48
C PHE A 202 17.32 -18.98 5.99
N TRP A 203 17.19 -20.16 6.62
CA TRP A 203 17.89 -21.37 6.19
C TRP A 203 17.51 -21.77 4.76
N LEU A 204 16.22 -21.72 4.44
CA LEU A 204 15.70 -22.02 3.11
C LEU A 204 16.23 -21.02 2.08
N ALA A 205 16.21 -19.72 2.38
CA ALA A 205 16.78 -18.68 1.51
C ALA A 205 18.27 -18.93 1.25
N HIS A 206 19.04 -19.23 2.29
CA HIS A 206 20.45 -19.57 2.17
C HIS A 206 20.66 -20.78 1.26
N ARG A 207 19.92 -21.88 1.49
CA ARG A 207 20.00 -23.09 0.67
C ARG A 207 19.64 -22.83 -0.79
N LEU A 208 18.57 -22.06 -1.04
CA LEU A 208 18.11 -21.71 -2.39
C LEU A 208 19.13 -20.87 -3.14
N PHE A 209 19.79 -19.91 -2.46
CA PHE A 209 20.81 -19.07 -3.09
C PHE A 209 22.04 -19.89 -3.51
N TYR A 210 22.57 -20.74 -2.63
CA TYR A 210 23.75 -21.54 -2.94
C TYR A 210 23.50 -22.57 -4.04
N ARG A 211 22.28 -23.11 -4.13
CA ARG A 211 21.86 -24.04 -5.18
C ARG A 211 21.29 -23.35 -6.42
N ALA A 212 21.26 -22.02 -6.45
CA ALA A 212 20.68 -21.29 -7.58
C ALA A 212 21.49 -21.55 -8.86
N GLN A 213 20.80 -22.01 -9.90
CA GLN A 213 21.31 -22.16 -11.25
C GLN A 213 20.31 -21.49 -12.17
N ASP A 214 20.72 -20.39 -12.80
CA ASP A 214 19.95 -19.79 -13.88
C ASP A 214 20.40 -20.45 -15.18
N ALA A 215 19.59 -21.40 -15.68
CA ALA A 215 19.61 -21.69 -17.10
C ALA A 215 18.99 -20.49 -17.80
N ALA A 216 19.71 -19.86 -18.74
CA ALA A 216 19.21 -18.72 -19.50
C ALA A 216 17.82 -19.07 -20.07
N TRP A 217 16.78 -18.52 -19.45
CA TRP A 217 15.41 -18.77 -19.83
C TRP A 217 15.16 -18.01 -21.14
N THR A 218 15.20 -18.72 -22.27
CA THR A 218 15.02 -18.17 -23.63
C THR A 218 13.55 -17.89 -23.97
N GLY A 219 12.85 -17.17 -23.08
CA GLY A 219 11.64 -16.42 -23.46
C GLY A 219 10.28 -17.16 -23.41
N GLY A 220 10.13 -18.24 -22.65
CA GLY A 220 8.80 -18.82 -22.38
C GLY A 220 8.04 -18.06 -21.29
N ILE A 221 6.89 -17.44 -21.55
CA ILE A 221 6.10 -16.88 -20.46
C ILE A 221 5.55 -18.06 -19.64
N VAL A 222 5.82 -18.11 -18.33
CA VAL A 222 5.05 -18.99 -17.43
C VAL A 222 3.65 -18.40 -17.28
N SER A 223 2.79 -18.67 -18.27
CA SER A 223 1.38 -18.29 -18.21
C SER A 223 0.64 -19.37 -17.40
N PHE A 224 0.43 -19.14 -16.11
CA PHE A 224 -0.30 -20.07 -15.25
C PHE A 224 -1.80 -20.18 -15.59
N ALA A 225 -2.31 -19.35 -16.50
CA ALA A 225 -3.74 -19.26 -16.79
C ALA A 225 -4.02 -19.15 -18.30
N LYS A 226 -3.71 -20.21 -19.07
CA LYS A 226 -4.57 -20.51 -20.24
C LYS A 226 -5.88 -21.06 -19.68
N TRP A 227 -6.88 -20.20 -19.48
CA TRP A 227 -8.21 -20.63 -19.05
C TRP A 227 -8.81 -21.56 -20.12
N ARG A 228 -8.71 -22.86 -19.87
CA ARG A 228 -9.16 -23.97 -20.73
C ARG A 228 -10.64 -23.88 -21.12
N TYR A 229 -11.44 -23.15 -20.34
CA TYR A 229 -12.87 -22.94 -20.58
C TYR A 229 -13.18 -22.13 -21.85
N PHE A 230 -12.23 -21.32 -22.34
CA PHE A 230 -12.36 -20.55 -23.58
C PHE A 230 -11.62 -21.16 -24.78
N GLU A 231 -10.99 -22.33 -24.60
CA GLU A 231 -10.39 -23.15 -25.68
C GLU A 231 -11.31 -24.31 -26.10
N ALA A 232 -12.45 -24.50 -25.41
CA ALA A 232 -13.53 -25.39 -25.86
C ALA A 232 -14.25 -24.78 -27.07
N GLY A 233 -13.55 -24.79 -28.19
CA GLY A 233 -13.95 -24.24 -29.48
C GLY A 233 -12.81 -24.42 -30.49
N SER A 234 -12.15 -25.58 -30.46
CA SER A 234 -11.26 -26.00 -31.52
C SER A 234 -12.08 -26.54 -32.69
N ASP A 235 -12.79 -25.64 -33.36
CA ASP A 235 -13.24 -25.94 -34.73
C ASP A 235 -12.37 -25.15 -35.69
N SER A 236 -11.66 -25.91 -36.51
CA SER A 236 -10.89 -25.54 -37.69
C SER A 236 -11.77 -24.91 -38.78
N SER A 237 -12.57 -23.90 -38.41
CA SER A 237 -13.26 -23.05 -39.36
C SER A 237 -12.38 -21.85 -39.66
N ILE A 238 -12.24 -21.54 -40.94
CA ILE A 238 -11.65 -20.30 -41.45
C ILE A 238 -12.50 -19.15 -40.87
N SER A 239 -12.11 -18.69 -39.69
CA SER A 239 -12.86 -17.68 -38.95
C SER A 239 -12.70 -16.36 -39.69
N THR A 240 -13.78 -15.93 -40.34
CA THR A 240 -13.97 -14.56 -40.81
C THR A 240 -13.55 -13.62 -39.68
N ARG A 241 -12.45 -12.89 -39.92
CA ARG A 241 -11.71 -12.07 -38.95
C ARG A 241 -12.56 -10.88 -38.48
N HIS A 242 -13.62 -11.13 -37.72
CA HIS A 242 -14.40 -10.10 -37.06
C HIS A 242 -13.56 -9.51 -35.93
N ARG A 243 -12.87 -8.42 -36.28
CA ARG A 243 -12.08 -7.55 -35.41
C ARG A 243 -12.91 -7.12 -34.19
N LYS A 244 -12.78 -7.82 -33.06
CA LYS A 244 -13.15 -7.28 -31.73
C LYS A 244 -11.88 -6.93 -30.95
N PRO A 245 -11.15 -5.86 -31.33
CA PRO A 245 -9.91 -5.46 -30.65
C PRO A 245 -10.15 -5.17 -29.16
N PHE A 246 -11.35 -4.70 -28.81
CA PHE A 246 -11.76 -4.46 -27.43
C PHE A 246 -11.74 -5.72 -26.56
N ALA A 247 -12.39 -6.80 -27.01
CA ALA A 247 -12.48 -8.05 -26.23
C ALA A 247 -11.10 -8.72 -26.07
N ALA A 248 -10.25 -8.64 -27.09
CA ALA A 248 -8.88 -9.12 -27.01
C ALA A 248 -8.04 -8.32 -26.01
N LEU A 249 -8.19 -6.99 -25.97
CA LEU A 249 -7.52 -6.14 -24.98
C LEU A 249 -8.01 -6.44 -23.56
N VAL A 250 -9.32 -6.55 -23.34
CA VAL A 250 -9.87 -6.91 -22.02
C VAL A 250 -9.35 -8.27 -21.55
N LYS A 251 -9.36 -9.29 -22.41
CA LYS A 251 -8.83 -10.62 -22.10
C LYS A 251 -7.35 -10.55 -21.69
N LYS A 252 -6.56 -9.78 -22.43
CA LYS A 252 -5.14 -9.57 -22.12
C LYS A 252 -4.95 -8.91 -20.75
N GLU A 253 -5.72 -7.86 -20.43
CA GLU A 253 -5.60 -7.17 -19.13
C GLU A 253 -5.98 -8.11 -17.96
N PHE A 254 -7.02 -8.93 -18.10
CA PHE A 254 -7.34 -9.96 -17.09
C PHE A 254 -6.24 -11.00 -16.92
N GLN A 255 -5.59 -11.42 -18.01
CA GLN A 255 -4.45 -12.34 -17.94
C GLN A 255 -3.27 -11.72 -17.20
N LEU A 256 -2.99 -10.43 -17.41
CA LEU A 256 -1.94 -9.72 -16.69
C LEU A 256 -2.23 -9.61 -15.19
N GLN A 257 -3.51 -9.47 -14.81
CA GLN A 257 -3.96 -9.41 -13.42
C GLN A 257 -4.19 -10.78 -12.77
N SER A 258 -3.96 -11.90 -13.49
CA SER A 258 -4.27 -13.26 -13.01
C SER A 258 -3.60 -13.61 -11.68
N ILE A 259 -2.36 -13.18 -11.46
CA ILE A 259 -1.63 -13.40 -10.20
C ILE A 259 -2.35 -12.69 -9.05
N SER A 260 -2.73 -11.42 -9.24
CA SER A 260 -3.47 -10.68 -8.22
C SER A 260 -4.82 -11.34 -7.91
N LEU A 261 -5.52 -11.90 -8.91
CA LEU A 261 -6.80 -12.61 -8.69
C LEU A 261 -6.62 -13.92 -7.91
N ILE A 262 -5.55 -14.67 -8.16
CA ILE A 262 -5.23 -15.87 -7.37
C ILE A 262 -4.95 -15.48 -5.92
N CYS A 263 -4.18 -14.42 -5.70
CA CYS A 263 -3.88 -13.91 -4.37
C CYS A 263 -5.14 -13.37 -3.65
N ALA A 264 -6.05 -12.73 -4.38
CA ALA A 264 -7.36 -12.33 -3.85
C ALA A 264 -8.17 -13.55 -3.39
N THR A 265 -8.09 -14.66 -4.12
CA THR A 265 -8.77 -15.92 -3.75
C THR A 265 -8.17 -16.52 -2.48
N ALA A 266 -6.84 -16.48 -2.33
CA ALA A 266 -6.17 -16.91 -1.09
C ALA A 266 -6.54 -15.99 0.09
N LEU A 267 -6.61 -14.68 -0.12
CA LEU A 267 -7.04 -13.71 0.88
C LEU A 267 -8.51 -13.93 1.28
N LEU A 268 -9.38 -14.28 0.32
CA LEU A 268 -10.76 -14.67 0.57
C LEU A 268 -10.86 -15.90 1.47
N ALA A 269 -10.11 -16.96 1.16
CA ALA A 269 -10.10 -18.17 1.97
C ALA A 269 -9.65 -17.90 3.41
N LEU A 270 -8.61 -17.06 3.57
CA LEU A 270 -8.14 -16.64 4.88
C LEU A 270 -9.17 -15.76 5.62
N HIS A 271 -9.89 -14.86 4.93
CA HIS A 271 -10.96 -14.08 5.56
C HIS A 271 -12.10 -14.97 6.06
N ILE A 272 -12.49 -15.98 5.27
CA ILE A 272 -13.50 -16.97 5.68
C ILE A 272 -13.01 -17.72 6.93
N ALA A 273 -11.71 -18.08 6.99
CA ALA A 273 -11.13 -18.70 8.18
C ALA A 273 -11.19 -17.79 9.42
N VAL A 274 -10.98 -16.47 9.26
CA VAL A 274 -11.14 -15.49 10.35
C VAL A 274 -12.59 -15.38 10.82
N ILE A 275 -13.56 -15.37 9.89
CA ILE A 275 -14.99 -15.38 10.24
C ILE A 275 -15.34 -16.66 11.02
N LEU A 276 -14.84 -17.81 10.57
CA LEU A 276 -15.04 -19.08 11.24
C LEU A 276 -14.37 -19.09 12.63
N MET A 277 -13.17 -18.53 12.74
CA MET A 277 -12.46 -18.36 14.01
C MET A 277 -13.29 -17.55 15.01
N ARG A 278 -13.84 -16.39 14.60
CA ARG A 278 -14.76 -15.58 15.43
C ARG A 278 -15.99 -16.37 15.87
N LYS A 279 -16.57 -17.15 14.96
CA LYS A 279 -17.75 -17.97 15.27
C LYS A 279 -17.45 -19.07 16.28
N VAL A 280 -16.30 -19.73 16.18
CA VAL A 280 -15.89 -20.85 17.04
C VAL A 280 -15.44 -20.36 18.42
N HIS A 281 -14.67 -19.28 18.47
CA HIS A 281 -14.06 -18.78 19.71
C HIS A 281 -14.96 -17.79 20.47
N GLY A 282 -15.98 -17.23 19.81
CA GLY A 282 -16.89 -16.26 20.40
C GLY A 282 -16.25 -14.88 20.56
N ASN A 283 -16.69 -14.11 21.56
CA ASN A 283 -16.14 -12.79 21.85
C ASN A 283 -14.74 -12.94 22.47
N PHE A 284 -13.74 -12.42 21.76
CA PHE A 284 -12.39 -12.26 22.29
C PHE A 284 -12.38 -11.28 23.47
N GLY A 285 -11.52 -11.54 24.46
CA GLY A 285 -11.30 -10.58 25.54
C GLY A 285 -10.75 -9.25 25.01
N PRO A 286 -10.94 -8.13 25.72
CA PRO A 286 -10.58 -6.77 25.27
C PRO A 286 -9.09 -6.54 24.97
N HIS A 287 -8.22 -7.52 25.27
CA HIS A 287 -6.78 -7.47 24.99
C HIS A 287 -6.24 -8.73 24.30
N SER A 288 -7.12 -9.59 23.78
CA SER A 288 -6.67 -10.81 23.13
C SER A 288 -6.14 -10.52 21.72
N LEU A 289 -4.94 -11.02 21.44
CA LEU A 289 -4.27 -10.87 20.14
C LEU A 289 -5.14 -11.42 19.00
N ALA A 290 -5.90 -12.49 19.24
CA ALA A 290 -6.82 -13.06 18.26
C ALA A 290 -7.96 -12.10 17.89
N GLY A 291 -8.44 -11.32 18.88
CA GLY A 291 -9.41 -10.24 18.66
C GLY A 291 -8.81 -9.14 17.79
N THR A 292 -7.65 -8.62 18.19
CA THR A 292 -6.91 -7.59 17.44
C THR A 292 -6.65 -8.01 15.99
N VAL A 293 -6.14 -9.22 15.76
CA VAL A 293 -5.88 -9.74 14.41
C VAL A 293 -7.17 -9.85 13.59
N SER A 294 -8.26 -10.32 14.22
CA SER A 294 -9.56 -10.42 13.54
C SER A 294 -10.15 -9.07 13.19
N GLU A 295 -9.97 -8.07 14.05
CA GLU A 295 -10.46 -6.69 13.85
C GLU A 295 -9.73 -6.04 12.68
N PHE A 296 -8.41 -6.17 12.58
CA PHE A 296 -7.63 -5.55 11.50
C PHE A 296 -7.63 -6.32 10.18
N TYR A 297 -8.18 -7.53 10.13
CA TYR A 297 -8.08 -8.40 8.95
C TYR A 297 -8.69 -7.77 7.68
N TRP A 298 -9.78 -7.03 7.81
CA TRP A 298 -10.43 -6.37 6.67
C TRP A 298 -9.49 -5.39 5.95
N ALA A 299 -8.56 -4.76 6.67
CA ALA A 299 -7.65 -3.78 6.10
C ALA A 299 -6.59 -4.41 5.19
N LEU A 300 -6.34 -5.72 5.33
CA LEU A 300 -5.48 -6.46 4.39
C LEU A 300 -6.03 -6.42 2.96
N TRP A 301 -7.36 -6.29 2.79
CA TRP A 301 -7.96 -6.13 1.47
C TRP A 301 -7.57 -4.82 0.78
N LEU A 302 -7.20 -3.78 1.53
CA LEU A 302 -6.73 -2.51 0.96
C LEU A 302 -5.38 -2.65 0.23
N VAL A 303 -4.63 -3.73 0.47
CA VAL A 303 -3.39 -4.03 -0.27
C VAL A 303 -3.71 -4.42 -1.74
N MET A 304 -4.88 -5.02 -2.00
CA MET A 304 -5.32 -5.41 -3.35
C MET A 304 -5.40 -4.22 -4.33
N PRO A 305 -6.19 -3.15 -4.07
CA PRO A 305 -6.35 -2.03 -5.01
C PRO A 305 -5.02 -1.35 -5.32
N LEU A 306 -4.13 -1.25 -4.34
CA LEU A 306 -2.78 -0.70 -4.51
C LEU A 306 -1.94 -1.57 -5.46
N ILE A 307 -1.90 -2.88 -5.24
CA ILE A 307 -1.10 -3.81 -6.06
C ILE A 307 -1.64 -3.91 -7.49
N ILE A 308 -2.95 -4.02 -7.66
CA ILE A 308 -3.58 -4.03 -8.98
C ILE A 308 -3.23 -2.72 -9.71
N GLY A 309 -3.30 -1.58 -9.02
CA GLY A 309 -2.84 -0.30 -9.57
C GLY A 309 -1.38 -0.32 -10.01
N CYS A 310 -0.48 -0.78 -9.13
CA CYS A 310 0.96 -0.80 -9.37
C CYS A 310 1.39 -1.73 -10.53
N THR A 311 0.67 -2.81 -10.82
CA THR A 311 1.07 -3.78 -11.85
C THR A 311 0.62 -3.42 -13.27
N VAL A 312 -0.47 -2.66 -13.42
CA VAL A 312 -1.18 -2.47 -14.71
C VAL A 312 -0.34 -1.92 -15.86
N VAL A 313 0.59 -1.00 -15.56
CA VAL A 313 1.54 -0.49 -16.56
C VAL A 313 2.96 -0.97 -16.26
N ALA A 314 3.33 -1.09 -14.98
CA ALA A 314 4.70 -1.39 -14.60
C ALA A 314 5.14 -2.81 -14.98
N GLU A 315 4.24 -3.81 -14.97
CA GLU A 315 4.57 -5.16 -15.45
C GLU A 315 4.75 -5.19 -16.98
N GLU A 316 4.01 -4.39 -17.73
CA GLU A 316 4.19 -4.29 -19.18
C GLU A 316 5.50 -3.62 -19.57
N GLN A 317 5.89 -2.60 -18.80
CA GLN A 317 7.20 -1.96 -18.94
C GLN A 317 8.33 -2.95 -18.60
N ARG A 318 8.16 -3.73 -17.52
CA ARG A 318 9.12 -4.76 -17.13
C ARG A 318 9.29 -5.83 -18.21
N LEU A 319 8.19 -6.27 -18.81
CA LEU A 319 8.19 -7.28 -19.87
C LEU A 319 8.64 -6.75 -21.23
N GLY A 320 8.85 -5.44 -21.38
CA GLY A 320 9.28 -4.82 -22.64
C GLY A 320 8.20 -4.83 -23.74
N VAL A 321 6.93 -5.13 -23.40
CA VAL A 321 5.86 -5.28 -24.38
C VAL A 321 5.16 -3.96 -24.73
N MET A 322 5.45 -2.87 -24.00
CA MET A 322 4.76 -1.60 -24.14
C MET A 322 4.95 -0.95 -25.53
N GLU A 323 6.14 -1.07 -26.13
CA GLU A 323 6.40 -0.56 -27.49
C GLU A 323 5.56 -1.30 -28.54
N GLY A 324 5.52 -2.64 -28.45
CA GLY A 324 4.69 -3.47 -29.33
C GLY A 324 3.20 -3.19 -29.20
N GLN A 325 2.73 -2.82 -28.00
CA GLN A 325 1.33 -2.43 -27.79
C GLN A 325 0.97 -1.11 -28.46
N PHE A 326 1.90 -0.16 -28.55
CA PHE A 326 1.67 1.09 -29.27
C PHE A 326 1.62 0.92 -30.79
N CYS A 327 2.10 -0.21 -31.31
CA CYS A 327 1.96 -0.59 -32.72
C CYS A 327 0.63 -1.28 -33.04
N LEU A 328 -0.19 -1.60 -32.03
CA LEU A 328 -1.52 -2.18 -32.26
C LEU A 328 -2.45 -1.14 -32.91
N PRO A 329 -3.41 -1.57 -33.76
CA PRO A 329 -4.35 -0.66 -34.43
C PRO A 329 -5.37 0.00 -33.48
N ALA A 330 -5.28 -0.24 -32.17
CA ALA A 330 -6.11 0.38 -31.15
C ALA A 330 -5.53 1.71 -30.69
N SER A 331 -6.36 2.75 -30.58
CA SER A 331 -5.91 4.07 -30.14
C SER A 331 -5.32 4.02 -28.72
N ARG A 332 -4.29 4.84 -28.46
CA ARG A 332 -3.66 4.93 -27.11
C ARG A 332 -4.66 5.34 -26.03
N ARG A 333 -5.66 6.16 -26.39
CA ARG A 333 -6.77 6.55 -25.50
C ARG A 333 -7.59 5.35 -25.07
N LEU A 334 -7.98 4.49 -26.02
CA LEU A 334 -8.76 3.29 -25.73
C LEU A 334 -7.96 2.29 -24.87
N GLN A 335 -6.68 2.08 -25.19
CA GLN A 335 -5.81 1.20 -24.41
C GLN A 335 -5.69 1.68 -22.95
N PHE A 336 -5.45 2.99 -22.74
CA PHE A 336 -5.40 3.56 -21.39
C PHE A 336 -6.75 3.53 -20.69
N ALA A 337 -7.84 3.90 -21.36
CA ALA A 337 -9.17 3.92 -20.77
C ALA A 337 -9.60 2.52 -20.29
N LEU A 338 -9.31 1.48 -21.07
CA LEU A 338 -9.54 0.08 -20.69
C LEU A 338 -8.73 -0.31 -19.46
N LYS A 339 -7.43 -0.01 -19.45
CA LYS A 339 -6.56 -0.26 -18.30
C LYS A 339 -7.06 0.44 -17.05
N PHE A 340 -7.33 1.73 -17.17
CA PHE A 340 -7.82 2.56 -16.08
C PHE A 340 -9.14 2.00 -15.54
N PHE A 341 -10.12 1.78 -16.41
CA PHE A 341 -11.43 1.27 -16.02
C PHE A 341 -11.34 -0.09 -15.32
N LEU A 342 -10.65 -1.08 -15.92
CA LEU A 342 -10.50 -2.40 -15.33
C LEU A 342 -9.77 -2.35 -13.99
N THR A 343 -8.80 -1.46 -13.83
CA THR A 343 -8.05 -1.32 -12.58
C THR A 343 -8.90 -0.72 -11.47
N ILE A 344 -9.64 0.34 -11.76
CA ILE A 344 -10.55 0.96 -10.80
C ILE A 344 -11.66 -0.02 -10.41
N VAL A 345 -12.26 -0.71 -11.37
CA VAL A 345 -13.31 -1.71 -11.09
C VAL A 345 -12.76 -2.86 -10.26
N SER A 346 -11.65 -3.49 -10.66
CA SER A 346 -11.04 -4.58 -9.90
C SER A 346 -10.59 -4.13 -8.51
N GLY A 347 -10.03 -2.93 -8.39
CA GLY A 347 -9.60 -2.35 -7.11
C GLY A 347 -10.77 -2.06 -6.16
N LEU A 348 -11.86 -1.49 -6.66
CA LEU A 348 -13.08 -1.24 -5.89
C LEU A 348 -13.78 -2.54 -5.48
N LEU A 349 -13.92 -3.49 -6.41
CA LEU A 349 -14.58 -4.77 -6.13
C LEU A 349 -13.80 -5.57 -5.08
N LEU A 350 -12.48 -5.71 -5.25
CA LEU A 350 -11.66 -6.52 -4.36
C LEU A 350 -11.28 -5.79 -3.07
N GLY A 351 -10.93 -4.51 -3.13
CA GLY A 351 -10.48 -3.76 -1.95
C GLY A 351 -11.60 -3.06 -1.17
N GLY A 352 -12.69 -2.68 -1.84
CA GLY A 352 -13.77 -1.89 -1.25
C GLY A 352 -14.99 -2.75 -0.90
N PHE A 353 -15.59 -3.38 -1.91
CA PHE A 353 -16.83 -4.12 -1.74
C PHE A 353 -16.67 -5.48 -1.05
N MET A 354 -15.61 -6.24 -1.36
CA MET A 354 -15.39 -7.55 -0.75
C MET A 354 -15.28 -7.54 0.78
N PRO A 355 -14.46 -6.69 1.43
CA PRO A 355 -14.42 -6.66 2.88
C PRO A 355 -15.78 -6.28 3.50
N LEU A 356 -16.51 -5.34 2.89
CA LEU A 356 -17.85 -4.96 3.34
C LEU A 356 -18.86 -6.11 3.22
N LEU A 357 -18.81 -6.85 2.11
CA LEU A 357 -19.67 -8.00 1.88
C LEU A 357 -19.38 -9.13 2.88
N LEU A 358 -18.10 -9.44 3.10
CA LEU A 358 -17.68 -10.50 4.01
C LEU A 358 -18.02 -10.18 5.46
N GLU A 359 -17.80 -8.93 5.88
CA GLU A 359 -18.14 -8.50 7.24
C GLU A 359 -19.65 -8.32 7.45
N GLY A 360 -20.39 -7.93 6.40
CA GLY A 360 -21.85 -7.97 6.41
C GLY A 360 -22.40 -9.39 6.59
N ILE A 361 -21.85 -10.37 5.87
CA ILE A 361 -22.21 -11.79 6.03
C ILE A 361 -21.81 -12.29 7.42
N ALA A 362 -20.62 -11.93 7.91
CA ALA A 362 -20.16 -12.31 9.25
C ALA A 362 -21.12 -11.79 10.34
N ALA A 363 -21.61 -10.55 10.20
CA ALA A 363 -22.60 -9.97 11.11
C ALA A 363 -23.93 -10.75 11.09
N ILE A 364 -24.43 -11.15 9.92
CA ILE A 364 -25.66 -11.96 9.79
C ILE A 364 -25.49 -13.35 10.44
N ILE A 365 -24.30 -13.94 10.33
CA ILE A 365 -23.97 -15.26 10.91
C ILE A 365 -23.75 -15.19 12.43
N GLY A 366 -23.77 -13.99 13.04
CA GLY A 366 -23.57 -13.79 14.47
C GLY A 366 -22.09 -13.73 14.89
N ALA A 367 -21.18 -13.45 13.95
CA ALA A 367 -19.76 -13.24 14.18
C ALA A 367 -19.32 -11.81 13.76
N PRO A 368 -19.98 -10.74 14.26
CA PRO A 368 -19.73 -9.38 13.79
C PRO A 368 -18.35 -8.87 14.20
N ASN A 369 -17.70 -8.12 13.29
CA ASN A 369 -16.57 -7.28 13.64
C ASN A 369 -17.05 -6.05 14.43
N PRO A 370 -16.45 -5.70 15.58
CA PRO A 370 -16.79 -4.48 16.31
C PRO A 370 -16.62 -3.21 15.46
N ASP A 371 -15.63 -3.15 14.56
CA ASP A 371 -15.36 -1.97 13.72
C ASP A 371 -16.48 -1.67 12.71
N PHE A 372 -17.22 -2.69 12.28
CA PHE A 372 -18.29 -2.58 11.28
C PHE A 372 -19.69 -2.52 11.91
N ARG A 373 -19.82 -2.14 13.19
CA ARG A 373 -21.13 -1.94 13.83
C ARG A 373 -21.79 -0.64 13.35
N PHE A 374 -22.40 -0.70 12.17
CA PHE A 374 -23.00 0.44 11.46
C PHE A 374 -24.20 1.11 12.17
N LEU A 375 -24.82 0.46 13.17
CA LEU A 375 -26.16 0.83 13.66
C LEU A 375 -26.24 1.30 15.12
N ASN A 376 -25.21 1.12 15.95
CA ASN A 376 -25.35 1.24 17.41
C ASN A 376 -24.44 2.27 18.10
N ARG A 377 -23.80 3.19 17.38
CA ARG A 377 -23.03 4.28 18.00
C ARG A 377 -23.74 5.63 17.79
N PRO A 378 -24.10 6.36 18.87
CA PRO A 378 -24.88 7.60 18.79
C PRO A 378 -24.17 8.77 18.10
N ASP A 379 -22.90 8.61 17.72
CA ASP A 379 -22.00 9.67 17.26
C ASP A 379 -21.99 9.82 15.71
N GLY A 380 -22.75 9.00 14.98
CA GLY A 380 -22.96 9.14 13.52
C GLY A 380 -21.74 8.85 12.61
N PHE A 381 -20.54 8.74 13.16
CA PHE A 381 -19.31 8.35 12.47
C PHE A 381 -18.70 7.12 13.13
N GLY A 382 -19.05 5.93 12.63
CA GLY A 382 -18.20 4.76 12.85
C GLY A 382 -16.82 5.01 12.24
N TYR A 383 -15.74 4.58 12.92
CA TYR A 383 -14.36 4.71 12.42
C TYR A 383 -14.17 4.12 11.01
N VAL A 384 -15.00 3.14 10.62
CA VAL A 384 -14.98 2.48 9.31
C VAL A 384 -16.39 2.48 8.71
N SER A 385 -16.75 3.55 7.98
CA SER A 385 -18.00 3.58 7.21
C SER A 385 -17.81 2.89 5.85
N PRO A 386 -18.87 2.39 5.20
CA PRO A 386 -18.76 1.84 3.85
C PRO A 386 -18.15 2.84 2.86
N ILE A 387 -18.46 4.13 3.05
CA ILE A 387 -17.95 5.23 2.23
C ILE A 387 -16.43 5.37 2.44
N THR A 388 -15.92 5.26 3.67
CA THR A 388 -14.47 5.38 3.91
C THR A 388 -13.69 4.22 3.31
N VAL A 389 -14.18 2.98 3.44
CA VAL A 389 -13.53 1.79 2.84
C VAL A 389 -13.47 1.89 1.32
N VAL A 390 -14.58 2.24 0.68
CA VAL A 390 -14.64 2.45 -0.78
C VAL A 390 -13.73 3.59 -1.22
N SER A 391 -13.68 4.68 -0.44
CA SER A 391 -12.80 5.83 -0.72
C SER A 391 -11.33 5.46 -0.62
N TYR A 392 -10.93 4.68 0.38
CA TYR A 392 -9.56 4.16 0.50
C TYR A 392 -9.20 3.25 -0.67
N ALA A 393 -10.08 2.33 -1.06
CA ALA A 393 -9.85 1.47 -2.21
C ALA A 393 -9.67 2.28 -3.51
N LEU A 394 -10.51 3.29 -3.73
CA LEU A 394 -10.39 4.19 -4.88
C LEU A 394 -9.06 4.96 -4.88
N GLY A 395 -8.72 5.58 -3.75
CA GLY A 395 -7.49 6.35 -3.58
C GLY A 395 -6.24 5.50 -3.81
N LEU A 396 -6.20 4.29 -3.25
CA LEU A 396 -5.09 3.35 -3.43
C LEU A 396 -4.95 2.86 -4.87
N SER A 397 -6.06 2.57 -5.56
CA SER A 397 -6.02 2.24 -6.99
C SER A 397 -5.53 3.39 -7.84
N LEU A 398 -5.95 4.62 -7.57
CA LEU A 398 -5.48 5.81 -8.30
C LEU A 398 -4.00 6.07 -8.07
N ALA A 399 -3.55 6.02 -6.82
CA ALA A 399 -2.14 6.15 -6.47
C ALA A 399 -1.29 5.06 -7.16
N GLY A 400 -1.76 3.81 -7.15
CA GLY A 400 -1.09 2.69 -7.80
C GLY A 400 -1.01 2.86 -9.33
N ILE A 401 -2.11 3.20 -10.01
CA ILE A 401 -2.11 3.43 -11.47
C ILE A 401 -1.15 4.56 -11.82
N PHE A 402 -1.24 5.70 -11.12
CA PHE A 402 -0.37 6.84 -11.35
C PHE A 402 1.11 6.45 -11.20
N ALA A 403 1.45 5.77 -10.10
CA ALA A 403 2.80 5.31 -9.85
C ALA A 403 3.28 4.30 -10.91
N SER A 404 2.40 3.39 -11.37
CA SER A 404 2.74 2.41 -12.41
C SER A 404 3.10 3.06 -13.74
N THR A 405 2.52 4.22 -14.07
CA THR A 405 2.87 4.94 -15.30
C THR A 405 4.26 5.58 -15.24
N LEU A 406 4.77 5.87 -14.04
CA LEU A 406 6.09 6.48 -13.80
C LEU A 406 7.22 5.46 -13.61
N ALA A 407 6.85 4.21 -13.31
CA ALA A 407 7.76 3.16 -12.88
C ALA A 407 8.04 2.12 -13.97
N LYS A 408 9.28 1.62 -14.00
CA LYS A 408 9.69 0.56 -14.94
C LYS A 408 9.30 -0.85 -14.53
N ASN A 409 9.05 -1.04 -13.24
CA ASN A 409 8.76 -2.32 -12.64
C ASN A 409 7.85 -2.13 -11.43
N PHE A 410 7.26 -3.24 -10.99
CA PHE A 410 6.30 -3.27 -9.88
C PHE A 410 6.85 -2.68 -8.57
N LEU A 411 8.11 -2.96 -8.19
CA LEU A 411 8.68 -2.44 -6.92
C LEU A 411 8.89 -0.94 -6.95
N GLN A 412 9.36 -0.41 -8.08
CA GLN A 412 9.47 1.04 -8.26
C GLN A 412 8.09 1.70 -8.24
N ALA A 413 7.07 1.07 -8.84
CA ALA A 413 5.70 1.56 -8.78
C ALA A 413 5.21 1.61 -7.32
N MET A 414 5.46 0.56 -6.54
CA MET A 414 5.09 0.53 -5.13
C MET A 414 5.75 1.66 -4.33
N GLY A 415 7.06 1.90 -4.54
CA GLY A 415 7.77 3.00 -3.87
C GLY A 415 7.21 4.38 -4.20
N ILE A 416 6.87 4.63 -5.47
CA ILE A 416 6.25 5.90 -5.89
C ILE A 416 4.83 6.02 -5.34
N ALA A 417 4.07 4.92 -5.29
CA ALA A 417 2.71 4.91 -4.73
C ALA A 417 2.74 5.22 -3.23
N VAL A 418 3.65 4.62 -2.47
CA VAL A 418 3.87 4.93 -1.04
C VAL A 418 4.20 6.41 -0.85
N ALA A 419 5.14 6.96 -1.62
CA ALA A 419 5.47 8.38 -1.57
C ALA A 419 4.25 9.28 -1.90
N THR A 420 3.43 8.87 -2.87
CA THR A 420 2.20 9.59 -3.25
C THR A 420 1.17 9.57 -2.11
N ILE A 421 0.97 8.41 -1.47
CA ILE A 421 0.05 8.24 -0.33
C ILE A 421 0.51 9.10 0.85
N ILE A 422 1.80 9.06 1.20
CA ILE A 422 2.36 9.89 2.28
C ILE A 422 2.19 11.38 1.94
N GLY A 423 2.41 11.78 0.69
CA GLY A 423 2.16 13.15 0.23
C GLY A 423 0.70 13.57 0.42
N CYS A 424 -0.26 12.69 0.11
CA CYS A 424 -1.68 12.92 0.37
C CYS A 424 -1.99 12.99 1.87
N CYS A 425 -1.39 12.13 2.70
CA CYS A 425 -1.54 12.19 4.17
C CYS A 425 -0.99 13.50 4.75
N LEU A 426 0.19 13.94 4.30
CA LEU A 426 0.77 15.23 4.70
C LEU A 426 -0.12 16.40 4.30
N PHE A 427 -0.63 16.37 3.06
CA PHE A 427 -1.53 17.41 2.57
C PHE A 427 -2.83 17.47 3.39
N THR A 428 -3.46 16.33 3.66
CA THR A 428 -4.70 16.25 4.43
C THR A 428 -4.50 16.66 5.89
N PHE A 429 -3.39 16.26 6.51
CA PHE A 429 -3.01 16.71 7.85
C PHE A 429 -2.80 18.22 7.91
N PHE A 430 -2.06 18.79 6.95
CA PHE A 430 -1.81 20.22 6.89
C PHE A 430 -3.09 21.02 6.61
N ALA A 431 -3.88 20.63 5.61
CA ALA A 431 -5.15 21.27 5.28
C ALA A 431 -6.19 21.17 6.40
N GLY A 432 -6.14 20.11 7.22
CA GLY A 432 -7.02 19.93 8.38
C GLY A 432 -6.69 20.83 9.57
N ASN A 433 -5.44 21.25 9.72
CA ASN A 433 -4.97 22.04 10.86
C ASN A 433 -4.74 23.53 10.51
N LEU A 434 -4.57 23.87 9.24
CA LEU A 434 -4.39 25.26 8.79
C LEU A 434 -5.72 26.02 8.79
N HIS A 435 -5.90 26.93 9.73
CA HIS A 435 -7.10 27.78 9.83
C HIS A 435 -6.88 29.17 9.25
N SER A 436 -5.69 29.74 9.44
CA SER A 436 -5.32 31.06 8.92
C SER A 436 -3.82 31.19 8.69
N PHE A 437 -3.42 31.85 7.61
CA PHE A 437 -2.03 32.12 7.24
C PHE A 437 -1.99 33.42 6.44
N LEU A 438 -1.09 34.34 6.81
CA LEU A 438 -0.96 35.67 6.19
C LEU A 438 -2.28 36.46 6.11
N GLY A 439 -3.13 36.37 7.14
CA GLY A 439 -4.42 37.09 7.21
C GLY A 439 -5.54 36.51 6.35
N VAL A 440 -5.28 35.46 5.55
CA VAL A 440 -6.30 34.72 4.81
C VAL A 440 -6.79 33.56 5.69
N SER A 441 -8.11 33.37 5.74
CA SER A 441 -8.74 32.28 6.48
C SER A 441 -9.20 31.16 5.54
N TRP A 442 -9.17 29.90 6.01
CA TRP A 442 -9.63 28.73 5.26
C TRP A 442 -10.63 27.93 6.08
N ASN A 443 -11.56 27.27 5.39
CA ASN A 443 -12.43 26.26 5.98
C ASN A 443 -11.90 24.86 5.64
N PRO A 444 -11.41 24.07 6.62
CA PRO A 444 -10.84 22.75 6.37
C PRO A 444 -11.76 21.79 5.61
N ARG A 445 -13.09 21.85 5.85
CA ARG A 445 -14.06 20.97 5.18
C ARG A 445 -14.18 21.32 3.69
N LEU A 446 -14.22 22.61 3.38
CA LEU A 446 -14.29 23.09 2.01
C LEU A 446 -12.99 22.78 1.25
N THR A 447 -11.83 23.03 1.87
CA THR A 447 -10.51 22.68 1.33
C THR A 447 -10.45 21.18 0.98
N MET A 448 -10.92 20.32 1.88
CA MET A 448 -10.92 18.87 1.67
C MET A 448 -11.87 18.44 0.55
N GLY A 449 -13.06 19.03 0.46
CA GLY A 449 -14.01 18.75 -0.63
C GLY A 449 -13.43 19.09 -2.01
N ILE A 450 -12.83 20.28 -2.13
CA ILE A 450 -12.15 20.70 -3.36
C ILE A 450 -10.95 19.78 -3.65
N ALA A 451 -10.15 19.47 -2.63
CA ALA A 451 -8.97 18.61 -2.77
C ALA A 451 -9.29 17.24 -3.35
N VAL A 452 -10.37 16.60 -2.88
CA VAL A 452 -10.78 15.28 -3.39
C VAL A 452 -11.12 15.37 -4.87
N LEU A 453 -11.98 16.32 -5.26
CA LEU A 453 -12.40 16.46 -6.66
C LEU A 453 -11.22 16.77 -7.59
N THR A 454 -10.37 17.72 -7.20
CA THR A 454 -9.20 18.11 -8.00
C THR A 454 -8.19 16.98 -8.12
N THR A 455 -7.96 16.23 -7.04
CA THR A 455 -6.99 15.12 -7.04
C THR A 455 -7.46 13.98 -7.93
N LEU A 456 -8.75 13.62 -7.89
CA LEU A 456 -9.34 12.59 -8.76
C LEU A 456 -9.12 12.90 -10.25
N VAL A 457 -9.42 14.15 -10.66
CA VAL A 457 -9.27 14.59 -12.05
C VAL A 457 -7.79 14.67 -12.44
N MET A 458 -6.96 15.29 -11.60
CA MET A 458 -5.58 15.60 -11.95
C MET A 458 -4.67 14.38 -11.94
N ILE A 459 -4.84 13.45 -10.98
CA ILE A 459 -4.08 12.20 -10.99
C ILE A 459 -4.43 11.38 -12.24
N SER A 460 -5.71 11.30 -12.59
CA SER A 460 -6.16 10.60 -13.82
C SER A 460 -5.59 11.24 -15.09
N TRP A 461 -5.59 12.57 -15.14
CA TRP A 461 -5.02 13.33 -16.26
C TRP A 461 -3.51 13.13 -16.39
N LEU A 462 -2.77 13.24 -15.28
CA LEU A 462 -1.32 13.02 -15.25
C LEU A 462 -0.97 11.59 -15.62
N ALA A 463 -1.70 10.60 -15.11
CA ALA A 463 -1.50 9.18 -15.47
C ALA A 463 -1.69 8.94 -16.98
N TYR A 464 -2.74 9.51 -17.59
CA TYR A 464 -2.92 9.43 -19.04
C TYR A 464 -1.80 10.15 -19.81
N GLY A 465 -1.43 11.35 -19.36
CA GLY A 465 -0.34 12.12 -19.93
C GLY A 465 0.98 11.37 -19.86
N ASN A 466 1.22 10.61 -18.80
CA ASN A 466 2.41 9.79 -18.60
C ASN A 466 2.41 8.58 -19.54
N PHE A 467 1.29 7.88 -19.65
CA PHE A 467 1.13 6.75 -20.57
C PHE A 467 1.33 7.14 -22.05
N LYS A 468 0.96 8.37 -22.44
CA LYS A 468 1.05 8.83 -23.83
C LYS A 468 2.48 9.02 -24.35
N TYR A 469 3.43 9.41 -23.49
CA TYR A 469 4.80 9.80 -23.88
C TYR A 469 5.84 8.84 -23.27
N PHE A 470 6.21 7.82 -24.04
CA PHE A 470 6.96 6.65 -23.57
C PHE A 470 8.47 6.88 -23.28
N GLN A 471 9.12 7.92 -23.82
CA GLN A 471 10.60 7.98 -23.84
C GLN A 471 11.27 9.14 -23.08
N ASP A 472 10.54 10.14 -22.59
CA ASP A 472 11.15 11.41 -22.16
C ASP A 472 11.15 11.61 -20.63
N ARG A 473 11.94 10.80 -19.90
CA ARG A 473 11.84 10.65 -18.44
C ARG A 473 12.08 11.93 -17.63
N GLY A 474 13.11 12.72 -17.96
CA GLY A 474 13.43 13.93 -17.20
C GLY A 474 12.33 14.99 -17.34
N ARG A 475 11.82 15.16 -18.56
CA ARG A 475 10.71 16.08 -18.87
C ARG A 475 9.40 15.60 -18.24
N MET A 476 9.15 14.29 -18.24
CA MET A 476 8.00 13.67 -17.61
C MET A 476 7.97 13.92 -16.10
N TRP A 477 9.08 13.69 -15.38
CA TRP A 477 9.16 13.95 -13.93
C TRP A 477 8.92 15.42 -13.61
N ARG A 478 9.57 16.34 -14.34
CA ARG A 478 9.36 17.79 -14.17
C ARG A 478 7.88 18.18 -14.36
N ARG A 479 7.24 17.65 -15.41
CA ARG A 479 5.81 17.91 -15.68
C ARG A 479 4.90 17.42 -14.55
N ASN A 480 5.17 16.24 -13.99
CA ASN A 480 4.36 15.71 -12.88
C ASN A 480 4.57 16.54 -11.60
N ILE A 481 5.81 16.93 -11.29
CA ILE A 481 6.10 17.80 -10.13
C ILE A 481 5.36 19.13 -10.28
N TRP A 482 5.52 19.81 -11.41
CA TRP A 482 4.80 21.07 -11.67
C TRP A 482 3.29 20.89 -11.65
N GLY A 483 2.79 19.77 -12.20
CA GLY A 483 1.39 19.41 -12.13
C GLY A 483 0.89 19.31 -10.70
N LEU A 484 1.54 18.50 -9.86
CA LEU A 484 1.17 18.29 -8.46
C LEU A 484 1.27 19.59 -7.63
N THR A 485 2.33 20.39 -7.82
CA THR A 485 2.45 21.71 -7.19
C THR A 485 1.31 22.64 -7.61
N GLY A 486 0.97 22.65 -8.90
CA GLY A 486 -0.16 23.42 -9.42
C GLY A 486 -1.50 22.97 -8.81
N VAL A 487 -1.70 21.67 -8.58
CA VAL A 487 -2.89 21.15 -7.90
C VAL A 487 -2.97 21.66 -6.46
N ILE A 488 -1.89 21.56 -5.70
CA ILE A 488 -1.84 22.02 -4.31
C ILE A 488 -2.16 23.51 -4.23
N LEU A 489 -1.52 24.33 -5.07
CA LEU A 489 -1.78 25.77 -5.14
C LEU A 489 -3.23 26.06 -5.53
N PHE A 490 -3.76 25.36 -6.54
CA PHE A 490 -5.15 25.53 -6.97
C PHE A 490 -6.13 25.23 -5.83
N ILE A 491 -5.92 24.15 -5.06
CA ILE A 491 -6.79 23.79 -3.94
C ILE A 491 -6.80 24.91 -2.89
N PHE A 492 -5.63 25.40 -2.46
CA PHE A 492 -5.57 26.45 -1.45
C PHE A 492 -6.14 27.79 -1.94
N ILE A 493 -5.83 28.20 -3.18
CA ILE A 493 -6.31 29.46 -3.75
C ILE A 493 -7.82 29.41 -3.98
N SER A 494 -8.34 28.34 -4.59
CA SER A 494 -9.78 28.20 -4.84
C SER A 494 -10.55 28.09 -3.53
N SER A 495 -10.03 27.34 -2.55
CA SER A 495 -10.66 27.26 -1.23
C SER A 495 -10.66 28.61 -0.51
N ALA A 496 -9.57 29.39 -0.58
CA ALA A 496 -9.51 30.72 0.00
C ALA A 496 -10.51 31.67 -0.69
N ALA A 497 -10.53 31.66 -2.03
CA ALA A 497 -11.39 32.54 -2.82
C ALA A 497 -12.87 32.26 -2.55
N VAL A 498 -13.25 30.98 -2.42
CA VAL A 498 -14.64 30.58 -2.10
C VAL A 498 -14.99 30.92 -0.65
N TYR A 499 -14.10 30.64 0.30
CA TYR A 499 -14.39 30.87 1.71
C TYR A 499 -14.47 32.36 2.06
N ASN A 500 -13.56 33.18 1.54
CA ASN A 500 -13.52 34.63 1.77
C ASN A 500 -14.35 35.41 0.74
N ARG A 501 -15.19 34.73 -0.06
CA ARG A 501 -16.11 35.33 -1.03
C ARG A 501 -15.47 36.39 -1.91
N ALA A 502 -14.37 36.03 -2.58
CA ALA A 502 -13.57 36.99 -3.36
C ALA A 502 -14.36 37.75 -4.45
N TRP A 503 -15.53 37.25 -4.85
CA TRP A 503 -16.44 37.93 -5.78
C TRP A 503 -17.17 39.16 -5.20
N GLU A 504 -17.26 39.32 -3.86
CA GLU A 504 -17.86 40.51 -3.23
C GLU A 504 -17.06 41.80 -3.50
N VAL A 505 -15.80 41.68 -3.96
CA VAL A 505 -15.00 42.81 -4.47
C VAL A 505 -15.60 43.38 -5.76
N PHE A 506 -16.19 42.51 -6.59
CA PHE A 506 -16.77 42.89 -7.88
C PHE A 506 -18.28 43.17 -7.78
N GLU A 507 -18.97 42.52 -6.83
CA GLU A 507 -20.39 42.73 -6.53
C GLU A 507 -20.57 42.97 -5.03
N PRO A 508 -20.31 44.20 -4.53
CA PRO A 508 -20.50 44.50 -3.12
C PRO A 508 -21.99 44.38 -2.78
N ALA A 509 -22.32 43.50 -1.83
CA ALA A 509 -23.69 43.33 -1.34
C ALA A 509 -24.19 44.55 -0.53
N GLU A 510 -23.25 45.36 -0.01
CA GLU A 510 -23.54 46.58 0.74
C GLU A 510 -23.03 47.81 -0.02
N PRO A 511 -23.81 48.90 -0.09
CA PRO A 511 -23.34 50.16 -0.67
C PRO A 511 -22.16 50.71 0.14
N ALA A 512 -21.18 51.28 -0.55
CA ALA A 512 -19.98 51.85 0.06
C ALA A 512 -20.34 52.75 1.25
N HIS A 513 -19.89 52.37 2.44
CA HIS A 513 -20.13 53.18 3.63
C HIS A 513 -19.48 54.55 3.45
N GLY A 514 -20.27 55.61 3.56
CA GLY A 514 -19.79 56.99 3.53
C GLY A 514 -18.77 57.24 4.65
N PRO A 515 -18.01 58.34 4.59
CA PRO A 515 -17.01 58.67 5.59
C PRO A 515 -17.61 58.63 7.00
N ALA A 516 -16.88 58.04 7.95
CA ALA A 516 -17.32 57.87 9.33
C ALA A 516 -17.72 59.22 9.93
N ILE A 517 -19.02 59.41 10.16
CA ILE A 517 -19.54 60.60 10.82
C ILE A 517 -19.39 60.35 12.32
N PHE A 518 -18.37 60.96 12.93
CA PHE A 518 -18.29 61.02 14.39
C PHE A 518 -19.44 61.88 14.90
N SER A 519 -20.43 61.26 15.55
CA SER A 519 -21.45 62.02 16.29
C SER A 519 -20.76 62.78 17.41
N GLN A 520 -20.72 64.10 17.33
CA GLN A 520 -20.35 64.93 18.47
C GLN A 520 -21.39 64.68 19.56
N ALA A 521 -20.96 64.04 20.65
CA ALA A 521 -21.74 63.91 21.86
C ALA A 521 -22.03 65.32 22.40
N THR A 522 -23.31 65.64 22.57
CA THR A 522 -23.77 66.82 23.33
C THR A 522 -24.10 66.38 24.74
#